data_AF-A0A8I1I6H4-F1
#
_entry.id   AF-A0A8I1I6H4-F1
#
_cell.length_a   1.000
_cell.length_b   1.000
_cell.length_c   1.000
_cell.angle_alpha   90.00
_cell.angle_beta   90.00
_cell.angle_gamma   90.00
#
_symmetry.space_group_name_H-M   'P 1'
#
loop_
_entity.id
_entity.type
_entity.pdbx_description
1 polymer ?
#
loop_
_entity_poly.entity_id
_entity_poly.type
_entity_poly.pdbx_seq_one_letter_code
_entity_poly.pdbx_strand_id
1 'polypeptide(L)'
;MLIRELIPGYLEELKILNRSPLTIRNIRGALNAMVLFLEHEGITELVQFNRDALHLFQEDLAYRLTAKGKQLSVSTREKYLCSFAALPGISMQRIILPLISARRSRCRSSRNAYQR
;
A
#
# COMPACT_ATOMS: atom_id res chain seq x y z
N MET A 1 -0.88 7.20 -17.89
CA MET A 1 -0.68 5.80 -17.43
C MET A 1 -1.63 5.56 -16.27
N LEU A 2 -2.41 4.49 -16.33
CA LEU A 2 -3.41 4.20 -15.31
C LEU A 2 -2.79 3.51 -14.11
N ILE A 3 -3.27 3.81 -12.90
CA ILE A 3 -2.73 3.25 -11.66
C ILE A 3 -2.92 1.72 -11.63
N ARG A 4 -4.04 1.22 -12.17
CA ARG A 4 -4.33 -0.22 -12.26
C ARG A 4 -3.32 -1.01 -13.09
N GLU A 5 -2.72 -0.37 -14.09
CA GLU A 5 -1.76 -1.01 -15.01
C GLU A 5 -0.40 -1.26 -14.35
N LEU A 6 -0.12 -0.56 -13.25
CA LEU A 6 1.11 -0.75 -12.48
C LEU A 6 1.09 -2.01 -11.60
N ILE A 7 -0.10 -2.49 -11.23
CA ILE A 7 -0.23 -3.62 -10.29
C ILE A 7 0.42 -4.89 -10.85
N PRO A 8 0.12 -5.35 -12.09
CA PRO A 8 0.69 -6.59 -12.60
C PRO A 8 2.22 -6.55 -12.67
N GLY A 9 2.80 -5.44 -13.14
CA GLY A 9 4.25 -5.25 -13.23
C GLY A 9 4.91 -5.35 -11.85
N TYR A 10 4.36 -4.65 -10.85
CA TYR A 10 4.89 -4.71 -9.50
C TYR A 10 4.77 -6.10 -8.85
N LEU A 11 3.65 -6.79 -9.08
CA LEU A 11 3.49 -8.15 -8.55
C LEU A 11 4.45 -9.14 -9.19
N GLU A 12 4.82 -8.95 -10.46
CA GLU A 12 5.82 -9.76 -11.13
C GLU A 12 7.23 -9.52 -10.56
N GLU A 13 7.58 -8.26 -10.29
CA GLU A 13 8.83 -7.94 -9.59
C GLU A 13 8.91 -8.62 -8.21
N LEU A 14 7.80 -8.66 -7.46
CA LEU A 14 7.78 -9.35 -6.17
C LEU A 14 8.00 -10.86 -6.30
N LYS A 15 7.56 -11.48 -7.41
CA LYS A 15 7.88 -12.89 -7.70
C LYS A 15 9.36 -13.07 -8.01
N ILE A 16 9.94 -12.18 -8.82
CA ILE A 16 11.38 -12.20 -9.14
C ILE A 16 12.22 -12.05 -7.86
N LEU A 17 11.77 -11.23 -6.92
CA LEU A 17 12.37 -11.07 -5.59
C LEU A 17 12.07 -12.22 -4.61
N ASN A 18 11.50 -13.33 -5.11
CA ASN A 18 11.18 -14.54 -4.38
C ASN A 18 10.35 -14.29 -3.11
N ARG A 19 9.37 -13.37 -3.19
CA ARG A 19 8.42 -13.14 -2.09
C ARG A 19 7.44 -14.28 -2.00
N SER A 20 7.01 -14.60 -0.77
CA SER A 20 6.06 -15.69 -0.54
C SER A 20 4.75 -15.43 -1.31
N PRO A 21 4.09 -16.48 -1.83
CA PRO A 21 2.80 -16.34 -2.52
C PRO A 21 1.73 -15.65 -1.67
N LEU A 22 1.75 -15.90 -0.35
CA LEU A 22 0.86 -15.24 0.61
C LEU A 22 1.13 -13.74 0.70
N THR A 23 2.40 -13.33 0.73
CA THR A 23 2.79 -11.91 0.70
C THR A 23 2.31 -11.23 -0.57
N ILE A 24 2.51 -11.85 -1.73
CA ILE A 24 2.06 -11.32 -3.03
C ILE A 24 0.54 -11.18 -3.07
N ARG A 25 -0.21 -12.17 -2.56
CA ARG A 25 -1.67 -12.13 -2.46
C ARG A 25 -2.14 -10.98 -1.57
N ASN A 26 -1.51 -10.79 -0.41
CA ASN A 26 -1.86 -9.71 0.51
C ASN A 26 -1.58 -8.33 -0.09
N ILE A 27 -0.43 -8.17 -0.76
CA ILE A 27 -0.08 -6.92 -1.44
C ILE A 27 -1.06 -6.65 -2.57
N ARG A 28 -1.39 -7.64 -3.40
CA ARG A 28 -2.42 -7.50 -4.44
C ARG A 28 -3.76 -7.01 -3.87
N GLY A 29 -4.22 -7.61 -2.78
CA GLY A 29 -5.46 -7.21 -2.12
C GLY A 29 -5.41 -5.75 -1.64
N ALA A 30 -4.30 -5.34 -1.03
CA ALA A 30 -4.10 -3.97 -0.58
C ALA A 30 -4.09 -2.95 -1.74
N LEU A 31 -3.42 -3.28 -2.84
CA LEU A 31 -3.34 -2.42 -4.02
C LEU A 31 -4.69 -2.29 -4.71
N ASN A 32 -5.43 -3.38 -4.86
CA ASN A 32 -6.77 -3.34 -5.43
C ASN A 32 -7.71 -2.48 -4.59
N ALA A 33 -7.66 -2.62 -3.26
CA ALA A 33 -8.50 -1.83 -2.36
C ALA A 33 -8.22 -0.32 -2.46
N MET A 34 -6.98 0.07 -2.75
CA MET A 34 -6.60 1.45 -2.98
C MET A 34 -7.01 1.91 -4.38
N VAL A 35 -6.79 1.11 -5.42
CA VAL A 35 -7.23 1.48 -6.77
C VAL A 35 -8.73 1.71 -6.82
N LEU A 36 -9.53 0.84 -6.18
CA LEU A 36 -10.97 1.05 -6.08
C LEU A 36 -11.33 2.35 -5.34
N PHE A 37 -10.60 2.69 -4.29
CA PHE A 37 -10.78 3.97 -3.60
C PHE A 37 -10.45 5.15 -4.51
N LEU A 38 -9.31 5.11 -5.20
CA LEU A 38 -8.89 6.19 -6.09
C LEU A 38 -9.84 6.35 -7.29
N GLU A 39 -10.32 5.24 -7.85
CA GLU A 39 -11.33 5.26 -8.92
C GLU A 39 -12.65 5.89 -8.44
N HIS A 40 -13.06 5.62 -7.21
CA HIS A 40 -14.23 6.27 -6.60
C HIS A 40 -14.04 7.78 -6.44
N GLU A 41 -12.84 8.22 -6.07
CA GLU A 41 -12.48 9.64 -5.97
C GLU A 41 -12.18 10.30 -7.34
N GLY A 42 -12.33 9.58 -8.45
CA GLY A 42 -12.07 10.08 -9.80
C GLY A 42 -10.58 10.21 -10.16
N ILE A 43 -9.70 9.59 -9.37
CA ILE A 43 -8.24 9.59 -9.54
C ILE A 43 -7.83 8.30 -10.25
N THR A 44 -7.85 8.32 -11.57
CA THR A 44 -7.54 7.12 -12.39
C THR A 44 -6.10 7.12 -12.91
N GLU A 45 -5.53 8.32 -13.08
CA GLU A 45 -4.20 8.49 -13.65
C GLU A 45 -3.13 8.71 -12.58
N LEU A 46 -1.93 8.19 -12.83
CA LEU A 46 -0.80 8.38 -11.92
C LEU A 46 -0.45 9.87 -11.72
N VAL A 47 -0.71 10.73 -12.70
CA VAL A 47 -0.39 12.17 -12.64
C VAL A 47 -1.33 12.91 -11.67
N GLN A 48 -2.56 12.45 -11.52
CA GLN A 48 -3.54 13.00 -10.59
C GLN A 48 -3.25 12.58 -9.14
N PHE A 49 -2.42 11.55 -8.98
CA PHE A 49 -2.13 10.98 -7.68
C PHE A 49 -1.12 11.84 -6.90
N ASN A 50 -1.61 12.49 -5.85
CA ASN A 50 -0.84 13.44 -5.04
C ASN A 50 -0.90 13.10 -3.53
N ARG A 51 -0.35 13.99 -2.70
CA ARG A 51 -0.33 13.81 -1.25
C ARG A 51 -1.74 13.81 -0.63
N ASP A 52 -2.65 14.60 -1.19
CA ASP A 52 -4.01 14.74 -0.67
C ASP A 52 -4.81 13.46 -0.93
N ALA A 53 -4.67 12.88 -2.12
CA ALA A 53 -5.21 11.56 -2.44
C ALA A 53 -4.74 10.47 -1.45
N LEU A 54 -3.46 10.52 -1.05
CA LEU A 54 -2.92 9.61 -0.04
C LEU A 54 -3.52 9.88 1.35
N HIS A 55 -3.71 11.15 1.72
CA HIS A 55 -4.35 11.50 2.99
C HIS A 55 -5.81 11.04 3.05
N LEU A 56 -6.57 11.27 1.98
CA LEU A 56 -7.95 10.79 1.86
C LEU A 56 -8.02 9.26 1.98
N PHE A 57 -7.07 8.54 1.36
CA PHE A 57 -7.00 7.09 1.52
C PHE A 57 -6.65 6.66 2.96
N GLN A 58 -5.80 7.41 3.67
CA GLN A 58 -5.50 7.13 5.08
C GLN A 58 -6.73 7.34 5.98
N GLU A 59 -7.53 8.36 5.69
CA GLU A 59 -8.79 8.63 6.37
C GLU A 59 -9.81 7.52 6.09
N ASP A 60 -10.00 7.12 4.82
CA ASP A 60 -10.86 5.98 4.46
C ASP A 60 -10.46 4.72 5.24
N LEU A 61 -9.17 4.39 5.26
CA LEU A 61 -8.68 3.24 6.02
C LEU A 61 -8.95 3.34 7.52
N ALA A 62 -8.96 4.55 8.10
CA ALA A 62 -9.26 4.77 9.51
C ALA A 62 -10.73 4.48 9.85
N TYR A 63 -11.65 4.78 8.92
CA TYR A 63 -13.09 4.55 9.10
C TYR A 63 -13.58 3.22 8.51
N ARG A 64 -12.78 2.55 7.67
CA ARG A 64 -13.14 1.28 7.05
C ARG A 64 -13.39 0.20 8.09
N LEU A 65 -14.58 -0.38 8.00
CA LEU A 65 -15.01 -1.48 8.86
C LEU A 65 -14.70 -2.83 8.21
N THR A 66 -14.31 -3.78 9.05
CA THR A 66 -14.27 -5.20 8.70
C THR A 66 -15.68 -5.75 8.56
N ALA A 67 -15.82 -6.94 7.97
CA ALA A 67 -17.10 -7.64 7.89
C ALA A 67 -17.79 -7.85 9.26
N LYS A 68 -17.03 -7.79 10.36
CA LYS A 68 -17.55 -7.86 11.73
C LYS A 68 -17.90 -6.50 12.34
N GLY A 69 -17.94 -5.43 11.54
CA GLY A 69 -18.21 -4.06 11.98
C GLY A 69 -17.08 -3.42 12.80
N LYS A 70 -15.90 -4.07 12.91
CA LYS A 70 -14.75 -3.52 13.65
C LYS A 70 -13.88 -2.68 12.75
N GLN A 71 -13.37 -1.55 13.23
CA GLN A 71 -12.36 -0.77 12.52
C GLN A 71 -11.09 -1.58 12.25
N LEU A 72 -10.38 -1.22 11.18
CA LEU A 72 -9.07 -1.80 10.89
C LEU A 72 -8.05 -1.46 11.98
N SER A 73 -7.34 -2.49 12.43
CA SER A 73 -6.22 -2.29 13.35
C SER A 73 -5.15 -1.40 12.71
N VAL A 74 -4.41 -0.66 13.55
CA VAL A 74 -3.30 0.21 13.09
C VAL A 74 -2.30 -0.59 12.25
N SER A 75 -1.95 -1.81 12.66
CA SER A 75 -1.03 -2.67 11.92
C SER A 75 -1.58 -3.07 10.55
N THR A 76 -2.88 -3.32 10.44
CA THR A 76 -3.48 -3.61 9.14
C THR A 76 -3.44 -2.37 8.26
N ARG A 77 -3.83 -1.18 8.76
CA ARG A 77 -3.75 0.08 8.01
C ARG A 77 -2.34 0.36 7.51
N GLU A 78 -1.33 0.19 8.36
CA GLU A 78 0.08 0.34 7.99
C GLU A 78 0.49 -0.62 6.86
N LYS A 79 -0.02 -1.87 6.83
CA LYS A 79 0.27 -2.80 5.73
C LYS A 79 -0.27 -2.32 4.38
N TYR A 80 -1.45 -1.70 4.35
CA TYR A 80 -2.01 -1.13 3.12
C TYR A 80 -1.11 0.00 2.61
N LEU A 81 -0.74 0.93 3.49
CA LEU A 81 0.13 2.05 3.15
C LEU A 81 1.54 1.60 2.72
N CYS A 82 2.11 0.60 3.39
CA CYS A 82 3.42 0.05 3.04
C CYS A 82 3.42 -0.70 1.71
N SER A 83 2.34 -1.42 1.38
CA SER A 83 2.21 -2.14 0.10
C SER A 83 2.25 -1.16 -1.07
N PHE A 84 1.72 0.04 -0.84
CA PHE A 84 1.71 1.10 -1.83
C PHE A 84 3.01 1.89 -1.91
N ALA A 85 3.64 2.20 -0.76
CA ALA A 85 4.93 2.89 -0.74
C ALA A 85 6.05 2.14 -1.46
N ALA A 86 5.89 0.82 -1.65
CA ALA A 86 6.85 -0.04 -2.30
C ALA A 86 6.61 -0.21 -3.82
N LEU A 87 5.62 0.48 -4.40
CA LEU A 87 5.28 0.37 -5.82
C LEU A 87 6.29 1.15 -6.69
N PRO A 88 6.98 0.49 -7.64
CA PRO A 88 7.92 1.12 -8.56
C PRO A 88 7.17 2.06 -9.50
N GLY A 89 7.76 3.22 -9.80
CA GLY A 89 7.14 4.25 -10.64
C GLY A 89 6.43 5.35 -9.85
N ILE A 90 6.14 5.12 -8.57
CA ILE A 90 5.72 6.17 -7.66
C ILE A 90 6.98 6.68 -6.97
N SER A 91 7.58 7.74 -7.50
CA SER A 91 8.72 8.44 -6.88
C SER A 91 8.25 9.19 -5.62
N MET A 92 7.78 8.45 -4.62
CA MET A 92 7.21 8.96 -3.37
C MET A 92 8.24 9.12 -2.26
N GLN A 93 9.53 9.20 -2.63
CA GLN A 93 10.60 9.49 -1.68
C GLN A 93 10.45 10.88 -1.03
N ARG A 94 9.71 11.83 -1.63
CA ARG A 94 9.50 13.17 -1.03
C ARG A 94 8.23 13.31 -0.17
N ILE A 95 7.22 12.47 -0.37
CA ILE A 95 5.89 12.65 0.26
C ILE A 95 5.67 11.72 1.46
N ILE A 96 6.14 10.47 1.37
CA ILE A 96 5.92 9.45 2.41
C ILE A 96 7.01 9.44 3.48
N LEU A 97 8.24 9.87 3.15
CA LEU A 97 9.35 9.83 4.10
C LEU A 97 9.12 10.61 5.40
N PRO A 98 8.48 11.80 5.41
CA PRO A 98 8.19 12.51 6.65
C PRO A 98 7.12 11.80 7.51
N LEU A 99 6.17 11.09 6.89
CA LEU A 99 5.07 10.40 7.58
C LEU A 99 5.50 9.02 8.13
N ILE A 100 6.43 8.34 7.45
CA ILE A 100 6.93 7.03 7.88
C ILE A 100 8.20 7.15 8.75
N SER A 101 9.04 8.19 8.62
CA SER A 101 10.29 8.29 9.41
C SER A 101 10.05 8.47 10.91
N ALA A 102 8.87 8.91 11.35
CA ALA A 102 8.49 8.93 12.76
C ALA A 102 8.14 7.53 13.33
N ARG A 103 8.00 6.48 12.49
CA ARG A 103 7.62 5.10 12.90
C ARG A 103 8.49 3.98 12.32
N ARG A 104 9.61 4.32 11.66
CA ARG A 104 10.49 3.39 10.92
C ARG A 104 11.11 2.24 11.72
N SER A 105 10.99 2.19 13.04
CA SER A 105 11.54 1.10 13.86
C SER A 105 10.75 -0.23 13.74
N ARG A 106 9.50 -0.23 13.25
CA ARG A 106 8.67 -1.48 13.22
C ARG A 106 8.57 -2.18 11.87
N CYS A 107 8.72 -1.48 10.74
CA CYS A 107 8.64 -2.12 9.42
C CYS A 107 9.84 -3.02 9.08
N ARG A 108 10.94 -2.98 9.85
CA ARG A 108 12.06 -3.94 9.72
C ARG A 108 11.75 -5.32 10.26
N SER A 109 10.69 -5.51 11.06
CA SER A 109 10.44 -6.77 11.76
C SER A 109 9.98 -7.92 10.85
N SER A 110 9.62 -7.68 9.59
CA SER A 110 9.36 -8.76 8.61
C SER A 110 10.59 -9.16 7.80
N ARG A 111 11.75 -8.50 7.97
CA ARG A 111 13.01 -8.89 7.29
C ARG A 111 13.79 -10.01 8.01
N ASN A 112 13.52 -10.27 9.30
CA ASN A 112 14.31 -11.22 10.10
C ASN A 112 13.58 -12.51 10.52
N ALA A 113 12.37 -12.78 10.02
CA ALA A 113 11.62 -13.99 10.42
C ALA A 113 11.92 -15.24 9.55
N TYR A 114 12.88 -15.17 8.61
CA TYR A 114 13.28 -16.29 7.75
C TYR A 114 14.82 -16.48 7.74
N GLN A 115 15.45 -16.30 8.90
CA GLN A 115 16.78 -16.82 9.17
C GLN A 115 16.76 -17.53 10.53
N ARG A 116 16.18 -18.73 10.55
CA ARG A 116 16.55 -19.89 11.36
C ARG A 116 15.56 -21.02 11.11
#